data_AF-A0A1M6GU72-F1
#
_entry.id   AF-A0A1M6GU72-F1
#
_cell.length_a   1.000
_cell.length_b   1.000
_cell.length_c   1.000
_cell.angle_alpha   90.00
_cell.angle_beta   90.00
_cell.angle_gamma   90.00
#
_symmetry.space_group_name_H-M   'P 1'
#
loop_
_entity.id
_entity.type
_entity.pdbx_description
1 polymer ?
#
loop_
_entity_poly.entity_id
_entity_poly.type
_entity_poly.pdbx_seq_one_letter_code
_entity_poly.pdbx_strand_id
1 'polypeptide(L)'
;MERVELMLRQHVGAPCSPIVKVGDEVKRGQLVAVPTGLGANIHTSVSGIVKDITDISIVIDAFDEQSPDYIPIKETDDYLEAIKEAGIVGAGGAGFPAHVKFKTDLKGGCFIANAAECEPLLAHNIAYLEQNPDVIIRGMKYLMEITNAKVGYIAIKVKHLNAIKAINKALKPEDNISIKILPDMYPAGDERVIVREFTGVELKPGELPSAANAVISNVETIKNVTLAIEQRKPVIDKDLTVAGRVRGAKEGKVFFNVPIGYPVKKYIEKAGGYLEPHGEIILGGPFTGKHGEETSPIVKTLGGIIVAMPFPQEKRKVGILACECGAQEERLREIAAGMGAQVVAERKCKRMVEVNGRWRCEKPGVCPGQASTVLDLKREGAEVILTGTCGD
;
A
#
# COMPACT_ATOMS: atom_id res chain seq x y z
N MET A 1 -23.11 18.20 6.63
CA MET A 1 -22.63 17.50 5.42
C MET A 1 -21.12 17.60 5.33
N GLU A 2 -20.45 16.46 5.29
CA GLU A 2 -18.99 16.37 5.22
C GLU A 2 -18.54 16.09 3.79
N ARG A 3 -17.50 16.77 3.32
CA ARG A 3 -16.98 16.59 1.96
C ARG A 3 -16.14 15.32 1.86
N VAL A 4 -16.49 14.44 0.92
CA VAL A 4 -15.76 13.22 0.57
C VAL A 4 -15.26 13.35 -0.86
N GLU A 5 -13.98 13.04 -1.10
CA GLU A 5 -13.36 13.15 -2.42
C GLU A 5 -12.82 11.79 -2.89
N LEU A 6 -13.45 11.22 -3.90
CA LEU A 6 -13.06 9.95 -4.49
C LEU A 6 -12.15 10.19 -5.69
N MET A 7 -10.86 9.92 -5.51
CA MET A 7 -9.88 10.03 -6.60
C MET A 7 -10.24 9.05 -7.73
N LEU A 8 -10.26 9.54 -8.97
CA LEU A 8 -10.50 8.73 -10.17
C LEU A 8 -9.31 7.85 -10.55
N ARG A 9 -8.12 8.14 -10.00
CA ARG A 9 -6.92 7.31 -10.16
C ARG A 9 -6.47 6.71 -8.83
N GLN A 10 -6.86 5.47 -8.57
CA GLN A 10 -6.46 4.69 -7.39
C GLN A 10 -5.74 3.38 -7.77
N HIS A 11 -5.20 3.33 -8.99
CA HIS A 11 -4.51 2.19 -9.56
C HIS A 11 -3.47 2.63 -10.61
N VAL A 12 -2.67 1.67 -11.09
CA VAL A 12 -1.59 1.92 -12.05
C VAL A 12 -2.06 2.44 -13.41
N GLY A 13 -3.30 2.11 -13.81
CA GLY A 13 -3.88 2.55 -15.08
C GLY A 13 -4.24 4.04 -15.17
N ALA A 14 -4.95 4.39 -16.25
CA ALA A 14 -5.50 5.73 -16.46
C ALA A 14 -6.62 6.06 -15.45
N PRO A 15 -6.97 7.33 -15.21
CA PRO A 15 -8.13 7.69 -14.40
C PRO A 15 -9.41 7.01 -14.88
N CYS A 16 -10.26 6.58 -13.96
CA CYS A 16 -11.58 6.02 -14.26
C CYS A 16 -12.51 7.09 -14.83
N SER A 17 -13.45 6.66 -15.68
CA SER A 17 -14.54 7.49 -16.16
C SER A 17 -15.71 7.46 -15.16
N PRO A 18 -16.15 8.63 -14.64
CA PRO A 18 -17.36 8.72 -13.82
C PRO A 18 -18.59 8.20 -14.58
N ILE A 19 -19.50 7.54 -13.87
CA ILE A 19 -20.80 7.07 -14.40
C ILE A 19 -22.00 7.74 -13.71
N VAL A 20 -21.72 8.70 -12.84
CA VAL A 20 -22.68 9.56 -12.14
C VAL A 20 -22.56 11.01 -12.63
N LYS A 21 -23.52 11.85 -12.31
CA LYS A 21 -23.57 13.27 -12.67
C LYS A 21 -23.67 14.15 -11.42
N VAL A 22 -23.26 15.40 -11.55
CA VAL A 22 -23.47 16.41 -10.50
C VAL A 22 -24.97 16.54 -10.21
N GLY A 23 -25.32 16.48 -8.92
CA GLY A 23 -26.70 16.47 -8.43
C GLY A 23 -27.28 15.08 -8.17
N ASP A 24 -26.62 14.00 -8.60
CA ASP A 24 -27.09 12.63 -8.32
C ASP A 24 -26.98 12.33 -6.83
N GLU A 25 -28.03 11.74 -6.26
CA GLU A 25 -27.94 11.06 -4.96
C GLU A 25 -27.29 9.69 -5.15
N VAL A 26 -26.26 9.42 -4.36
CA VAL A 26 -25.54 8.15 -4.35
C VAL A 26 -25.65 7.48 -3.00
N LYS A 27 -25.65 6.14 -2.99
CA LYS A 27 -25.66 5.33 -1.77
C LYS A 27 -24.33 4.64 -1.55
N ARG A 28 -23.91 4.47 -0.30
CA ARG A 28 -22.71 3.71 0.06
C ARG A 28 -22.67 2.36 -0.66
N GLY A 29 -21.53 2.03 -1.28
CA GLY A 29 -21.35 0.83 -2.10
C GLY A 29 -21.73 1.00 -3.58
N GLN A 30 -22.42 2.08 -3.97
CA GLN A 30 -22.79 2.30 -5.37
C GLN A 30 -21.55 2.50 -6.24
N LEU A 31 -21.52 1.84 -7.40
CA LEU A 31 -20.51 2.06 -8.43
C LEU A 31 -20.65 3.48 -9.00
N VAL A 32 -19.57 4.26 -8.98
CA VAL A 32 -19.58 5.67 -9.41
C VAL A 32 -18.56 5.98 -10.50
N ALA A 33 -17.55 5.14 -10.71
CA ALA A 33 -16.66 5.25 -11.85
C ALA A 33 -16.11 3.88 -12.29
N VAL A 34 -15.83 3.75 -13.59
CA VAL A 34 -15.32 2.54 -14.23
C VAL A 34 -14.01 2.82 -14.96
N PRO A 35 -13.06 1.87 -14.99
CA PRO A 35 -11.78 2.08 -15.66
C PRO A 35 -11.92 2.05 -17.19
N THR A 36 -11.13 2.86 -17.88
CA THR A 36 -10.92 2.75 -19.33
C THR A 36 -9.68 1.89 -19.60
N GLY A 37 -9.88 0.58 -19.78
CA GLY A 37 -8.79 -0.38 -19.97
C GLY A 37 -8.27 -0.96 -18.64
N LEU A 38 -6.94 -0.93 -18.43
CA LEU A 38 -6.35 -1.44 -17.19
C LEU A 38 -6.78 -0.57 -16.00
N GLY A 39 -7.48 -1.14 -15.03
CA GLY A 39 -7.90 -0.41 -13.84
C GLY A 39 -8.86 -1.21 -12.97
N ALA A 40 -9.56 -0.54 -12.06
CA ALA A 40 -10.50 -1.17 -11.14
C ALA A 40 -11.65 -0.21 -10.83
N ASN A 41 -12.86 -0.76 -10.70
CA ASN A 41 -14.08 -0.04 -10.36
C ASN A 41 -13.92 0.84 -9.10
N ILE A 42 -14.59 1.99 -9.09
CA ILE A 42 -14.64 2.90 -7.93
C ILE A 42 -16.08 2.97 -7.44
N HIS A 43 -16.26 2.68 -6.16
CA HIS A 43 -17.54 2.74 -5.48
C HIS A 43 -17.49 3.87 -4.45
N THR A 44 -18.63 4.51 -4.18
CA THR A 44 -18.70 5.49 -3.10
C THR A 44 -18.69 4.82 -1.73
N SER A 45 -17.95 5.40 -0.80
CA SER A 45 -17.88 4.96 0.59
C SER A 45 -18.96 5.59 1.47
N VAL A 46 -19.74 6.53 0.94
CA VAL A 46 -20.77 7.27 1.67
C VAL A 46 -22.04 7.40 0.84
N SER A 47 -23.15 7.59 1.53
CA SER A 47 -24.38 8.09 0.94
C SER A 47 -24.39 9.61 0.97
N GLY A 48 -24.82 10.25 -0.12
CA GLY A 48 -24.77 11.71 -0.23
C GLY A 48 -25.15 12.20 -1.62
N ILE A 49 -24.81 13.45 -1.91
CA ILE A 49 -25.10 14.09 -3.20
C ILE A 49 -23.78 14.38 -3.90
N VAL A 50 -23.68 14.00 -5.18
CA VAL A 50 -22.53 14.32 -6.02
C VAL A 50 -22.49 15.85 -6.22
N LYS A 51 -21.49 16.48 -5.63
CA LYS A 51 -21.34 17.93 -5.62
C LYS A 51 -20.56 18.45 -6.83
N ASP A 52 -19.50 17.74 -7.19
CA ASP A 52 -18.62 18.13 -8.29
C ASP A 52 -17.93 16.90 -8.90
N ILE A 53 -17.57 17.00 -10.18
CA ILE A 53 -16.83 15.97 -10.91
C ILE A 53 -15.76 16.68 -11.74
N THR A 54 -14.51 16.32 -11.49
CA THR A 54 -13.34 16.83 -12.21
C THR A 54 -12.62 15.70 -12.95
N ASP A 55 -11.57 16.03 -13.71
CA ASP A 55 -10.72 15.03 -14.36
C ASP A 55 -9.94 14.15 -13.35
N ILE A 56 -9.88 14.57 -12.07
CA ILE A 56 -9.09 13.89 -11.03
C ILE A 56 -9.94 13.20 -9.96
N SER A 57 -11.17 13.68 -9.71
CA SER A 57 -11.97 13.21 -8.58
C SER A 57 -13.49 13.41 -8.74
N ILE A 58 -14.25 12.64 -7.97
CA ILE A 58 -15.69 12.86 -7.71
C ILE A 58 -15.82 13.38 -6.28
N VAL A 59 -16.46 14.53 -6.09
CA VAL A 59 -16.72 15.12 -4.78
C VAL A 59 -18.17 14.85 -4.39
N ILE A 60 -18.37 14.31 -3.19
CA ILE A 60 -19.68 13.98 -2.63
C ILE A 60 -19.85 14.74 -1.31
N ASP A 61 -20.97 15.47 -1.19
CA ASP A 61 -21.42 15.99 0.09
C ASP A 61 -22.14 14.85 0.81
N ALA A 62 -21.46 14.25 1.80
CA ALA A 62 -21.99 13.13 2.56
C ALA A 62 -23.13 13.58 3.48
N PHE A 63 -24.19 12.78 3.57
CA PHE A 63 -25.23 12.97 4.57
C PHE A 63 -24.66 12.79 5.98
N ASP A 64 -25.20 13.53 6.95
CA ASP A 64 -24.73 13.47 8.34
C ASP A 64 -25.00 12.10 8.97
N GLU A 65 -26.14 11.49 8.62
CA GLU A 65 -26.46 10.11 8.98
C GLU A 65 -26.04 9.14 7.87
N GLN A 66 -25.22 8.16 8.23
CA GLN A 66 -24.73 7.11 7.32
C GLN A 66 -25.20 5.74 7.80
N SER A 67 -25.77 4.95 6.89
CA SER A 67 -26.04 3.53 7.16
C SER A 67 -24.74 2.72 7.02
N PRO A 68 -24.51 1.70 7.87
CA PRO A 68 -23.44 0.73 7.65
C PRO A 68 -23.67 -0.16 6.41
N ASP A 69 -24.93 -0.28 5.97
CA ASP A 69 -25.30 -1.06 4.79
C ASP A 69 -24.70 -0.45 3.52
N TYR A 70 -24.53 -1.31 2.52
CA TYR A 70 -23.98 -0.93 1.23
C TYR A 70 -24.73 -1.61 0.10
N ILE A 71 -24.69 -1.00 -1.08
CA ILE A 71 -25.11 -1.68 -2.30
C ILE A 71 -24.10 -2.80 -2.59
N PRO A 72 -24.53 -4.08 -2.59
CA PRO A 72 -23.63 -5.19 -2.91
C PRO A 72 -23.23 -5.15 -4.39
N ILE A 73 -22.04 -5.64 -4.69
CA ILE A 73 -21.61 -5.83 -6.08
C ILE A 73 -22.56 -6.77 -6.82
N LYS A 74 -22.50 -6.76 -8.15
CA LYS A 74 -23.26 -7.68 -8.99
C LYS A 74 -23.03 -9.13 -8.56
N GLU A 75 -24.11 -9.90 -8.49
CA GLU A 75 -24.06 -11.32 -8.16
C GLU A 75 -23.36 -12.12 -9.26
N THR A 76 -22.48 -13.05 -8.86
CA THR A 76 -21.69 -13.88 -9.76
C THR A 76 -21.18 -15.11 -9.02
N ASP A 77 -21.13 -16.24 -9.73
CA ASP A 77 -20.49 -17.48 -9.26
C ASP A 77 -18.98 -17.53 -9.61
N ASP A 78 -18.51 -16.61 -10.48
CA ASP A 78 -17.10 -16.47 -10.82
C ASP A 78 -16.40 -15.54 -9.81
N TYR A 79 -15.51 -16.11 -9.00
CA TYR A 79 -14.71 -15.38 -8.02
C TYR A 79 -13.84 -14.28 -8.67
N LEU A 80 -13.32 -14.50 -9.88
CA LEU A 80 -12.49 -13.49 -10.54
C LEU A 80 -13.32 -12.29 -10.98
N GLU A 81 -14.56 -12.52 -11.44
CA GLU A 81 -15.51 -11.46 -11.74
C GLU A 81 -15.93 -10.72 -10.45
N ALA A 82 -16.15 -11.42 -9.34
CA ALA A 82 -16.44 -10.77 -8.05
C ALA A 82 -15.31 -9.81 -7.62
N ILE A 83 -14.05 -10.22 -7.79
CA ILE A 83 -12.86 -9.40 -7.50
C ILE A 83 -12.80 -8.15 -8.40
N LYS A 84 -13.14 -8.32 -9.68
CA LYS A 84 -13.20 -7.22 -10.66
C LYS A 84 -14.32 -6.25 -10.32
N GLU A 85 -15.53 -6.76 -10.10
CA GLU A 85 -16.73 -5.98 -9.78
C GLU A 85 -16.54 -5.17 -8.50
N ALA A 86 -15.95 -5.74 -7.45
CA ALA A 86 -15.64 -5.03 -6.21
C ALA A 86 -14.57 -3.94 -6.35
N GLY A 87 -13.86 -3.88 -7.47
CA GLY A 87 -12.83 -2.89 -7.72
C GLY A 87 -11.58 -3.11 -6.86
N ILE A 88 -11.19 -4.36 -6.64
CA ILE A 88 -10.04 -4.71 -5.80
C ILE A 88 -8.73 -4.37 -6.52
N VAL A 89 -7.83 -3.70 -5.81
CA VAL A 89 -6.47 -3.38 -6.22
C VAL A 89 -5.48 -3.89 -5.18
N GLY A 90 -4.21 -4.06 -5.57
CA GLY A 90 -3.13 -4.37 -4.62
C GLY A 90 -2.94 -3.22 -3.62
N ALA A 91 -3.41 -3.42 -2.39
CA ALA A 91 -3.42 -2.41 -1.32
C ALA A 91 -2.01 -2.04 -0.81
N GLY A 92 -1.02 -2.92 -0.96
CA GLY A 92 0.34 -2.74 -0.44
C GLY A 92 1.31 -1.99 -1.38
N GLY A 93 0.84 -1.37 -2.47
CA GLY A 93 1.71 -0.74 -3.45
C GLY A 93 0.96 0.20 -4.39
N ALA A 94 1.33 0.21 -5.67
CA ALA A 94 0.80 1.15 -6.67
C ALA A 94 -0.66 0.88 -7.12
N GLY A 95 -1.38 -0.03 -6.45
CA GLY A 95 -2.78 -0.35 -6.79
C GLY A 95 -2.92 -1.13 -8.10
N PHE A 96 -2.13 -2.19 -8.32
CA PHE A 96 -2.31 -3.04 -9.50
C PHE A 96 -3.68 -3.76 -9.43
N PRO A 97 -4.51 -3.78 -10.50
CA PRO A 97 -5.81 -4.45 -10.48
C PRO A 97 -5.71 -5.93 -10.12
N ALA A 98 -6.41 -6.34 -9.06
CA ALA A 98 -6.26 -7.66 -8.48
C ALA A 98 -6.74 -8.78 -9.44
N HIS A 99 -7.87 -8.57 -10.12
CA HIS A 99 -8.39 -9.53 -11.10
C HIS A 99 -7.42 -9.77 -12.28
N VAL A 100 -6.66 -8.76 -12.70
CA VAL A 100 -5.62 -8.93 -13.73
C VAL A 100 -4.46 -9.76 -13.18
N LYS A 101 -4.05 -9.50 -11.94
CA LYS A 101 -2.97 -10.25 -11.27
C LYS A 101 -3.33 -11.72 -11.10
N PHE A 102 -4.55 -12.01 -10.63
CA PHE A 102 -5.00 -13.35 -10.27
C PHE A 102 -5.46 -14.20 -11.46
N LYS A 103 -5.59 -13.62 -12.66
CA LYS A 103 -5.79 -14.39 -13.89
C LYS A 103 -4.60 -15.31 -14.25
N THR A 104 -3.47 -15.15 -13.57
CA THR A 104 -2.26 -15.95 -13.78
C THR A 104 -2.46 -17.39 -13.32
N ASP A 105 -2.29 -18.36 -14.23
CA ASP A 105 -2.19 -19.78 -13.89
C ASP A 105 -0.77 -20.10 -13.40
N LEU A 106 -0.67 -20.54 -12.15
CA LEU A 106 0.59 -20.90 -11.49
C LEU A 106 1.04 -22.33 -11.76
N LYS A 107 0.27 -23.13 -12.49
CA LYS A 107 0.63 -24.51 -12.89
C LYS A 107 1.07 -25.38 -11.69
N GLY A 108 0.36 -25.24 -10.57
CA GLY A 108 0.70 -25.93 -9.31
C GLY A 108 1.83 -25.27 -8.50
N GLY A 109 2.15 -24.00 -8.77
CA GLY A 109 3.08 -23.18 -8.00
C GLY A 109 2.53 -22.73 -6.65
N CYS A 110 2.95 -21.55 -6.18
CA CYS A 110 2.61 -21.07 -4.83
C CYS A 110 1.89 -19.71 -4.81
N PHE A 111 0.86 -19.62 -3.97
CA PHE A 111 0.25 -18.35 -3.60
C PHE A 111 0.84 -17.87 -2.27
N ILE A 112 1.20 -16.60 -2.17
CA ILE A 112 1.88 -16.05 -1.00
C ILE A 112 1.13 -14.83 -0.47
N ALA A 113 0.64 -14.93 0.76
CA ALA A 113 0.17 -13.79 1.53
C ALA A 113 1.36 -13.03 2.12
N ASN A 114 1.57 -11.80 1.68
CA ASN A 114 2.60 -10.92 2.19
C ASN A 114 2.11 -10.19 3.44
N ALA A 115 2.48 -10.76 4.60
CA ALA A 115 2.27 -10.20 5.93
C ALA A 115 3.58 -9.65 6.53
N ALA A 116 4.47 -9.13 5.68
CA ALA A 116 5.76 -8.61 6.14
C ALA A 116 5.67 -7.24 6.84
N GLU A 117 4.64 -6.45 6.49
CA GLU A 117 4.38 -5.07 6.94
C GLU A 117 5.66 -4.28 7.24
N CYS A 118 6.43 -4.00 6.17
CA CYS A 118 7.78 -3.51 6.29
C CYS A 118 7.92 -2.01 6.56
N GLU A 119 6.89 -1.22 6.28
CA GLU A 119 6.91 0.22 6.55
C GLU A 119 6.88 0.46 8.07
N PRO A 120 7.89 1.14 8.64
CA PRO A 120 7.89 1.42 10.07
C PRO A 120 6.63 2.15 10.52
N LEU A 121 6.21 1.89 11.75
CA LEU A 121 4.99 2.42 12.38
C LEU A 121 3.66 1.92 11.80
N LEU A 122 3.63 1.31 10.60
CA LEU A 122 2.40 0.72 10.09
C LEU A 122 2.16 -0.65 10.74
N ALA A 123 0.92 -0.90 11.14
CA ALA A 123 0.55 -2.12 11.87
C ALA A 123 -0.85 -2.65 11.48
N HIS A 124 -1.52 -2.05 10.49
CA HIS A 124 -2.91 -2.33 10.17
C HIS A 124 -3.10 -3.74 9.58
N ASN A 125 -2.17 -4.22 8.75
CA ASN A 125 -2.26 -5.55 8.16
C ASN A 125 -2.05 -6.63 9.24
N ILE A 126 -1.03 -6.46 10.08
CA ILE A 126 -0.75 -7.39 11.18
C ILE A 126 -1.90 -7.39 12.19
N ALA A 127 -2.39 -6.21 12.59
CA ALA A 127 -3.51 -6.12 13.53
C ALA A 127 -4.79 -6.77 12.98
N TYR A 128 -5.07 -6.63 11.68
CA TYR A 128 -6.20 -7.32 11.06
C TYR A 128 -6.01 -8.84 11.06
N LEU A 129 -4.81 -9.31 10.67
CA LEU A 129 -4.46 -10.73 10.61
C LEU A 129 -4.50 -11.40 12.00
N GLU A 130 -4.10 -10.69 13.04
CA GLU A 130 -4.18 -11.14 14.44
C GLU A 130 -5.63 -11.36 14.89
N GLN A 131 -6.53 -10.45 14.51
CA GLN A 131 -7.93 -10.48 14.93
C GLN A 131 -8.80 -11.38 14.05
N ASN A 132 -8.46 -11.53 12.77
CA ASN A 132 -9.29 -12.18 11.76
C ASN A 132 -8.49 -13.15 10.86
N PRO A 133 -7.71 -14.09 11.42
CA PRO A 133 -6.88 -15.00 10.62
C PRO A 133 -7.71 -15.87 9.67
N ASP A 134 -8.91 -16.28 10.08
CA ASP A 134 -9.81 -17.11 9.27
C ASP A 134 -10.24 -16.43 7.96
N VAL A 135 -10.46 -15.10 7.99
CA VAL A 135 -10.83 -14.33 6.79
C VAL A 135 -9.70 -14.37 5.76
N ILE A 136 -8.45 -14.27 6.22
CA ILE A 136 -7.27 -14.31 5.36
C ILE A 136 -7.06 -15.71 4.80
N ILE A 137 -7.19 -16.75 5.63
CA ILE A 137 -7.05 -18.14 5.19
C ILE A 137 -8.10 -18.51 4.13
N ARG A 138 -9.37 -18.11 4.31
CA ARG A 138 -10.41 -18.34 3.29
C ARG A 138 -10.12 -17.59 1.99
N GLY A 139 -9.71 -16.32 2.09
CA GLY A 139 -9.29 -15.55 0.92
C GLY A 139 -8.12 -16.20 0.16
N MET A 140 -7.14 -16.74 0.88
CA MET A 140 -6.06 -17.50 0.28
C MET A 140 -6.56 -18.74 -0.46
N LYS A 141 -7.52 -19.49 0.10
CA LYS A 141 -8.10 -20.67 -0.57
C LYS A 141 -8.77 -20.30 -1.89
N TYR A 142 -9.61 -19.27 -1.92
CA TYR A 142 -10.21 -18.77 -3.17
C TYR A 142 -9.13 -18.39 -4.19
N LEU A 143 -8.08 -17.69 -3.75
CA LEU A 143 -7.01 -17.26 -4.63
C LEU A 143 -6.13 -18.41 -5.12
N MET A 144 -5.91 -19.43 -4.30
CA MET A 144 -5.21 -20.66 -4.70
C MET A 144 -6.00 -21.42 -5.76
N GLU A 145 -7.33 -21.48 -5.63
CA GLU A 145 -8.21 -22.07 -6.64
C GLU A 145 -8.16 -21.28 -7.96
N ILE A 146 -8.37 -19.96 -7.91
CA ILE A 146 -8.33 -19.07 -9.09
C ILE A 146 -6.99 -19.20 -9.84
N THR A 147 -5.88 -19.22 -9.09
CA THR A 147 -4.53 -19.21 -9.66
C THR A 147 -3.96 -20.62 -9.91
N ASN A 148 -4.72 -21.68 -9.61
CA ASN A 148 -4.25 -23.06 -9.69
C ASN A 148 -2.92 -23.28 -8.92
N ALA A 149 -2.82 -22.68 -7.73
CA ALA A 149 -1.70 -22.84 -6.82
C ALA A 149 -1.87 -24.12 -6.00
N LYS A 150 -0.80 -24.92 -5.87
CA LYS A 150 -0.84 -26.16 -5.09
C LYS A 150 -0.64 -25.91 -3.60
N VAL A 151 0.14 -24.88 -3.26
CA VAL A 151 0.50 -24.56 -1.87
C VAL A 151 0.37 -23.07 -1.61
N GLY A 152 0.00 -22.73 -0.37
CA GLY A 152 -0.08 -21.37 0.12
C GLY A 152 0.99 -21.08 1.17
N TYR A 153 1.55 -19.87 1.16
CA TYR A 153 2.46 -19.41 2.21
C TYR A 153 1.99 -18.09 2.81
N ILE A 154 2.03 -17.97 4.13
CA ILE A 154 1.89 -16.67 4.83
C ILE A 154 3.30 -16.22 5.21
N ALA A 155 3.80 -15.20 4.50
CA ALA A 155 5.13 -14.64 4.67
C ALA A 155 5.10 -13.58 5.78
N ILE A 156 5.70 -13.88 6.94
CA ILE A 156 5.61 -13.04 8.14
C ILE A 156 6.95 -13.00 8.90
N LYS A 157 7.22 -11.90 9.61
CA LYS A 157 8.41 -11.76 10.45
C LYS A 157 8.21 -12.36 11.84
N VAL A 158 9.28 -12.90 12.43
CA VAL A 158 9.25 -13.56 13.76
C VAL A 158 8.68 -12.66 14.86
N LYS A 159 8.92 -11.35 14.81
CA LYS A 159 8.45 -10.40 15.82
C LYS A 159 6.93 -10.35 15.98
N HIS A 160 6.16 -10.77 14.99
CA HIS A 160 4.70 -10.82 15.03
C HIS A 160 4.20 -12.14 15.63
N LEU A 161 4.66 -12.46 16.84
CA LEU A 161 4.35 -13.73 17.51
C LEU A 161 2.85 -13.94 17.76
N ASN A 162 2.11 -12.86 18.03
CA ASN A 162 0.66 -12.94 18.23
C ASN A 162 -0.06 -13.32 16.93
N ALA A 163 0.31 -12.68 15.81
CA ALA A 163 -0.19 -13.07 14.48
C ALA A 163 0.13 -14.52 14.15
N ILE A 164 1.38 -14.95 14.37
CA ILE A 164 1.80 -16.34 14.14
C ILE A 164 0.95 -17.32 14.95
N LYS A 165 0.70 -17.03 16.23
CA LYS A 165 -0.18 -17.85 17.08
C LYS A 165 -1.62 -17.88 16.57
N ALA A 166 -2.16 -16.73 16.17
CA ALA A 166 -3.53 -16.62 15.65
C ALA A 166 -3.69 -17.44 14.36
N ILE A 167 -2.74 -17.32 13.43
CA ILE A 167 -2.71 -18.08 12.18
C ILE A 167 -2.62 -19.58 12.46
N ASN A 168 -1.67 -20.03 13.29
CA ASN A 168 -1.51 -21.44 13.60
C ASN A 168 -2.75 -22.05 14.27
N LYS A 169 -3.50 -21.26 15.03
CA LYS A 169 -4.77 -21.70 15.64
C LYS A 169 -5.89 -21.85 14.61
N ALA A 170 -5.89 -21.03 13.56
CA ALA A 170 -6.92 -21.02 12.52
C ALA A 170 -6.63 -22.01 11.37
N LEU A 171 -5.34 -22.29 11.10
CA LEU A 171 -4.94 -23.24 10.07
C LEU A 171 -5.35 -24.67 10.44
N LYS A 172 -5.87 -25.37 9.43
CA LYS A 172 -6.19 -26.80 9.51
C LYS A 172 -5.19 -27.62 8.67
N PRO A 173 -4.91 -28.87 9.04
CA PRO A 173 -3.97 -29.73 8.31
C PRO A 173 -4.24 -29.83 6.80
N GLU A 174 -5.51 -29.77 6.39
CA GLU A 174 -5.97 -29.88 5.00
C GLU A 174 -5.79 -28.61 4.17
N ASP A 175 -5.43 -27.48 4.77
CA ASP A 175 -5.45 -26.18 4.09
C ASP A 175 -4.37 -26.03 3.01
N ASN A 176 -3.34 -26.89 3.00
CA ASN A 176 -2.13 -26.73 2.17
C ASN A 176 -1.49 -25.33 2.28
N ILE A 177 -1.74 -24.64 3.38
CA ILE A 177 -1.21 -23.31 3.71
C ILE A 177 -0.29 -23.45 4.92
N SER A 178 0.89 -22.84 4.87
CA SER A 178 1.81 -22.81 6.01
C SER A 178 2.46 -21.43 6.20
N ILE A 179 2.95 -21.17 7.40
CA ILE A 179 3.71 -19.96 7.70
C ILE A 179 5.14 -20.13 7.20
N LYS A 180 5.66 -19.11 6.50
CA LYS A 180 7.09 -18.99 6.21
C LYS A 180 7.64 -17.70 6.81
N ILE A 181 8.77 -17.85 7.49
CA ILE A 181 9.40 -16.75 8.23
C ILE A 181 10.27 -15.92 7.29
N LEU A 182 10.10 -14.59 7.37
CA LEU A 182 10.95 -13.61 6.71
C LEU A 182 12.01 -13.06 7.67
N PRO A 183 13.19 -12.66 7.15
CA PRO A 183 14.19 -11.97 7.96
C PRO A 183 13.66 -10.62 8.47
N ASP A 184 14.08 -10.20 9.66
CA ASP A 184 13.71 -8.90 10.22
C ASP A 184 14.60 -7.79 9.65
N MET A 185 14.40 -7.52 8.36
CA MET A 185 15.10 -6.49 7.61
C MET A 185 14.15 -5.74 6.68
N TYR A 186 14.59 -4.58 6.21
CA TYR A 186 13.92 -3.86 5.15
C TYR A 186 14.72 -4.00 3.84
N PRO A 187 14.10 -4.27 2.68
CA PRO A 187 12.67 -4.48 2.43
C PRO A 187 12.30 -5.98 2.35
N ALA A 188 12.19 -6.71 3.47
CA ALA A 188 11.84 -8.15 3.44
C ALA A 188 10.47 -8.47 2.79
N GLY A 189 9.60 -7.46 2.67
CA GLY A 189 8.29 -7.55 2.05
C GLY A 189 8.28 -7.23 0.55
N ASP A 190 9.43 -6.90 -0.04
CA ASP A 190 9.55 -6.75 -1.49
C ASP A 190 9.26 -8.09 -2.17
N GLU A 191 8.49 -8.06 -3.25
CA GLU A 191 8.04 -9.29 -3.91
C GLU A 191 9.18 -10.13 -4.46
N ARG A 192 10.27 -9.50 -4.94
CA ARG A 192 11.46 -10.21 -5.44
C ARG A 192 12.29 -10.78 -4.31
N VAL A 193 12.30 -10.14 -3.13
CA VAL A 193 12.89 -10.72 -1.91
C VAL A 193 12.12 -11.96 -1.49
N ILE A 194 10.79 -11.86 -1.37
CA ILE A 194 9.96 -12.99 -0.96
C ILE A 194 10.12 -14.18 -1.92
N VAL A 195 10.08 -13.94 -3.24
CA VAL A 195 10.30 -15.01 -4.23
C VAL A 195 11.67 -15.65 -4.02
N ARG A 196 12.74 -14.85 -3.93
CA ARG A 196 14.10 -15.37 -3.71
C ARG A 196 14.19 -16.23 -2.45
N GLU A 197 13.67 -15.74 -1.32
CA GLU A 197 13.73 -16.47 -0.05
C GLU A 197 12.88 -17.75 -0.07
N PHE A 198 11.76 -17.77 -0.81
CA PHE A 198 10.78 -18.86 -0.71
C PHE A 198 10.93 -19.92 -1.79
N THR A 199 11.37 -19.52 -2.99
CA THR A 199 11.51 -20.41 -4.16
C THR A 199 12.96 -20.59 -4.60
N GLY A 200 13.89 -19.75 -4.12
CA GLY A 200 15.28 -19.73 -4.57
C GLY A 200 15.49 -19.05 -5.93
N VAL A 201 14.43 -18.56 -6.57
CA VAL A 201 14.50 -17.91 -7.89
C VAL A 201 14.84 -16.43 -7.72
N GLU A 202 15.94 -15.98 -8.33
CA GLU A 202 16.27 -14.56 -8.41
C GLU A 202 15.64 -13.94 -9.65
N LEU A 203 14.55 -13.20 -9.44
CA LEU A 203 13.88 -12.42 -10.49
C LEU A 203 14.75 -11.25 -10.93
N LYS A 204 14.86 -11.00 -12.23
CA LYS A 204 15.51 -9.82 -12.80
C LYS A 204 14.66 -8.55 -12.56
N PRO A 205 15.27 -7.35 -12.56
CA PRO A 205 14.48 -6.14 -12.41
C PRO A 205 13.44 -6.02 -13.53
N GLY A 206 12.18 -5.80 -13.13
CA GLY A 206 11.02 -5.73 -14.03
C GLY A 206 10.28 -7.06 -14.21
N GLU A 207 10.86 -8.20 -13.81
CA GLU A 207 10.15 -9.48 -13.82
C GLU A 207 9.13 -9.55 -12.68
N LEU A 208 8.00 -10.19 -12.97
CA LEU A 208 6.92 -10.42 -12.01
C LEU A 208 7.08 -11.78 -11.31
N PRO A 209 6.53 -11.95 -10.10
CA PRO A 209 6.52 -13.24 -9.39
C PRO A 209 6.00 -14.43 -10.21
N SER A 210 5.15 -14.19 -11.20
CA SER A 210 4.62 -15.24 -12.10
C SER A 210 5.72 -15.97 -12.87
N ALA A 211 6.87 -15.35 -13.12
CA ALA A 211 8.03 -16.01 -13.74
C ALA A 211 8.63 -17.12 -12.86
N ALA A 212 8.37 -17.08 -11.54
CA ALA A 212 8.74 -18.11 -10.58
C ALA A 212 7.54 -19.00 -10.19
N ASN A 213 6.46 -19.02 -10.97
CA ASN A 213 5.20 -19.67 -10.65
C ASN A 213 4.66 -19.26 -9.26
N ALA A 214 4.79 -17.97 -8.92
CA ALA A 214 4.31 -17.41 -7.67
C ALA A 214 3.37 -16.22 -7.90
N VAL A 215 2.35 -16.09 -7.05
CA VAL A 215 1.58 -14.85 -6.90
C VAL A 215 1.72 -14.40 -5.45
N ILE A 216 2.14 -13.15 -5.25
CA ILE A 216 2.25 -12.53 -3.93
C ILE A 216 1.15 -11.48 -3.77
N SER A 217 0.42 -11.47 -2.67
CA SER A 217 -0.60 -10.46 -2.40
C SER A 217 -0.56 -9.96 -0.96
N ASN A 218 -0.77 -8.66 -0.78
CA ASN A 218 -0.86 -8.06 0.55
C ASN A 218 -2.12 -8.58 1.30
N VAL A 219 -2.02 -8.68 2.63
CA VAL A 219 -3.09 -9.20 3.51
C VAL A 219 -4.42 -8.49 3.31
N GLU A 220 -4.45 -7.16 3.23
CA GLU A 220 -5.69 -6.41 3.03
C GLU A 220 -6.31 -6.63 1.64
N THR A 221 -5.48 -6.90 0.63
CA THR A 221 -5.99 -7.31 -0.69
C THR A 221 -6.72 -8.66 -0.58
N ILE A 222 -6.16 -9.60 0.19
CA ILE A 222 -6.77 -10.92 0.43
C ILE A 222 -8.05 -10.78 1.25
N LYS A 223 -8.05 -9.95 2.30
CA LYS A 223 -9.27 -9.57 3.05
C LYS A 223 -10.37 -9.11 2.09
N ASN A 224 -10.05 -8.16 1.22
CA ASN A 224 -11.04 -7.60 0.29
C ASN A 224 -11.57 -8.64 -0.70
N VAL A 225 -10.76 -9.64 -1.10
CA VAL A 225 -11.22 -10.78 -1.91
C VAL A 225 -12.25 -11.60 -1.15
N THR A 226 -11.97 -11.95 0.11
CA THR A 226 -12.92 -12.71 0.95
C THR A 226 -14.23 -11.95 1.11
N LEU A 227 -14.18 -10.66 1.41
CA LEU A 227 -15.39 -9.84 1.60
C LEU A 227 -16.18 -9.65 0.31
N ALA A 228 -15.52 -9.55 -0.85
CA ALA A 228 -16.19 -9.46 -2.14
C ALA A 228 -16.91 -10.76 -2.50
N ILE A 229 -16.30 -11.93 -2.23
CA ILE A 229 -16.89 -13.23 -2.54
C ILE A 229 -18.01 -13.58 -1.54
N GLU A 230 -17.74 -13.48 -0.24
CA GLU A 230 -18.67 -13.95 0.80
C GLU A 230 -19.80 -12.96 1.09
N GLN A 231 -19.54 -11.66 0.93
CA GLN A 231 -20.47 -10.60 1.36
C GLN A 231 -20.85 -9.65 0.22
N ARG A 232 -20.33 -9.87 -0.99
CA ARG A 232 -20.52 -8.97 -2.12
C ARG A 232 -20.11 -7.53 -1.80
N LYS A 233 -19.12 -7.37 -0.92
CA LYS A 233 -18.67 -6.05 -0.46
C LYS A 233 -17.72 -5.40 -1.47
N PRO A 234 -18.05 -4.21 -2.04
CA PRO A 234 -17.10 -3.45 -2.83
C PRO A 234 -15.97 -2.86 -1.95
N VAL A 235 -14.84 -2.49 -2.56
CA VAL A 235 -13.77 -1.80 -1.82
C VAL A 235 -14.13 -0.34 -1.58
N ILE A 236 -14.80 -0.11 -0.46
CA ILE A 236 -15.29 1.20 0.01
C ILE A 236 -14.61 1.68 1.29
N ASP A 237 -13.90 0.78 1.98
CA ASP A 237 -13.19 1.09 3.20
C ASP A 237 -11.72 0.69 3.12
N LYS A 238 -10.89 1.36 3.93
CA LYS A 238 -9.46 1.15 4.06
C LYS A 238 -9.10 0.90 5.52
N ASP A 239 -8.21 -0.05 5.78
CA ASP A 239 -7.56 -0.15 7.09
C ASP A 239 -6.27 0.68 7.06
N LEU A 240 -6.01 1.51 8.07
CA LEU A 240 -4.82 2.36 8.07
C LEU A 240 -4.24 2.55 9.47
N THR A 241 -2.99 2.97 9.53
CA THR A 241 -2.33 3.37 10.78
C THR A 241 -2.06 4.86 10.81
N VAL A 242 -2.55 5.56 11.83
CA VAL A 242 -2.13 6.95 12.13
C VAL A 242 -0.93 6.88 13.07
N ALA A 243 0.15 7.62 12.81
CA ALA A 243 1.35 7.57 13.66
C ALA A 243 2.09 8.91 13.78
N GLY A 244 3.07 8.98 14.69
CA GLY A 244 4.03 10.08 14.79
C GLY A 244 3.59 11.21 15.73
N ARG A 245 3.66 12.47 15.29
CA ARG A 245 3.33 13.67 16.07
C ARG A 245 1.82 13.88 16.24
N VAL A 246 1.14 12.84 16.73
CA VAL A 246 -0.29 12.79 16.99
C VAL A 246 -0.51 12.30 18.42
N ARG A 247 -1.29 13.04 19.23
CA ARG A 247 -1.33 12.87 20.70
C ARG A 247 -1.65 11.45 21.15
N GLY A 248 -2.67 10.83 20.56
CA GLY A 248 -3.12 9.47 20.86
C GLY A 248 -2.63 8.40 19.91
N ALA A 249 -1.59 8.69 19.11
CA ALA A 249 -1.06 7.76 18.12
C ALA A 249 0.46 7.84 17.93
N LYS A 250 1.23 8.20 18.98
CA LYS A 250 2.69 8.34 18.88
C LYS A 250 3.39 7.09 18.31
N GLU A 251 3.01 5.92 18.80
CA GLU A 251 3.58 4.62 18.42
C GLU A 251 2.77 3.92 17.30
N GLY A 252 1.75 4.59 16.76
CA GLY A 252 0.80 4.01 15.82
C GLY A 252 -0.54 3.68 16.46
N LYS A 253 -1.63 4.07 15.79
CA LYS A 253 -3.01 3.70 16.12
C LYS A 253 -3.69 3.19 14.86
N VAL A 254 -4.17 1.96 14.91
CA VAL A 254 -4.87 1.32 13.80
C VAL A 254 -6.33 1.75 13.78
N PHE A 255 -6.82 2.12 12.60
CA PHE A 255 -8.23 2.33 12.32
C PHE A 255 -8.66 1.34 11.24
N PHE A 256 -9.68 0.54 11.54
CA PHE A 256 -10.27 -0.39 10.57
C PHE A 256 -11.48 0.24 9.89
N ASN A 257 -11.74 -0.20 8.66
CA ASN A 257 -12.90 0.17 7.87
C ASN A 257 -13.12 1.69 7.75
N VAL A 258 -12.05 2.43 7.48
CA VAL A 258 -12.08 3.87 7.23
C VAL A 258 -12.69 4.14 5.85
N PRO A 259 -13.77 4.90 5.71
CA PRO A 259 -14.38 5.12 4.40
C PRO A 259 -13.43 5.90 3.47
N ILE A 260 -13.26 5.39 2.26
CA ILE A 260 -12.37 5.97 1.24
C ILE A 260 -12.89 7.33 0.81
N GLY A 261 -12.00 8.30 0.66
CA GLY A 261 -12.29 9.66 0.22
C GLY A 261 -12.50 10.68 1.35
N TYR A 262 -12.62 10.24 2.61
CA TYR A 262 -12.54 11.19 3.73
C TYR A 262 -11.15 11.83 3.79
N PRO A 263 -11.04 13.08 4.27
CA PRO A 263 -9.76 13.74 4.43
C PRO A 263 -8.97 13.11 5.57
N VAL A 264 -7.65 13.04 5.42
CA VAL A 264 -6.75 12.47 6.44
C VAL A 264 -6.83 13.21 7.78
N LYS A 265 -7.13 14.52 7.78
CA LYS A 265 -7.34 15.34 8.99
C LYS A 265 -8.33 14.70 9.96
N LYS A 266 -9.43 14.15 9.45
CA LYS A 266 -10.46 13.50 10.27
C LYS A 266 -9.88 12.42 11.18
N TYR A 267 -8.91 11.65 10.67
CA TYR A 267 -8.31 10.54 11.40
C TYR A 267 -7.16 10.98 12.30
N ILE A 268 -6.51 12.10 11.99
CA ILE A 268 -5.60 12.78 12.92
C ILE A 268 -6.39 13.31 14.13
N GLU A 269 -7.53 13.96 13.91
CA GLU A 269 -8.42 14.46 14.97
C GLU A 269 -9.00 13.33 15.82
N LYS A 270 -9.48 12.24 15.20
CA LYS A 270 -9.91 11.01 15.92
C LYS A 270 -8.79 10.34 16.72
N ALA A 271 -7.54 10.59 16.35
CA ALA A 271 -6.36 10.15 17.09
C ALA A 271 -5.91 11.15 18.16
N GLY A 272 -6.68 12.22 18.43
CA GLY A 272 -6.42 13.21 19.47
C GLY A 272 -5.72 14.47 18.99
N GLY A 273 -5.62 14.68 17.67
CA GLY A 273 -5.02 15.88 17.07
C GLY A 273 -3.49 15.92 17.14
N TYR A 274 -2.92 17.01 16.62
CA TYR A 274 -1.48 17.19 16.51
C TYR A 274 -0.78 17.35 17.86
N LEU A 275 0.49 16.95 17.86
CA LEU A 275 1.46 17.26 18.89
C LEU A 275 2.43 18.33 18.37
N GLU A 276 2.30 19.55 18.86
CA GLU A 276 3.11 20.69 18.42
C GLU A 276 4.53 20.73 19.02
N PRO A 277 5.54 21.22 18.28
CA PRO A 277 5.48 21.53 16.85
C PRO A 277 5.43 20.25 16.00
N HIS A 278 4.71 20.23 14.89
CA HIS A 278 4.75 19.12 13.94
C HIS A 278 5.39 19.53 12.60
N GLY A 279 5.85 18.54 11.85
CA GLY A 279 6.34 18.69 10.48
C GLY A 279 5.28 18.32 9.46
N GLU A 280 5.72 17.79 8.33
CA GLU A 280 4.81 17.38 7.25
C GLU A 280 3.90 16.21 7.63
N ILE A 281 2.82 16.06 6.86
CA ILE A 281 1.99 14.85 6.83
C ILE A 281 2.54 13.97 5.72
N ILE A 282 2.83 12.71 6.06
CA ILE A 282 3.30 11.68 5.13
C ILE A 282 2.16 10.69 4.93
N LEU A 283 1.74 10.55 3.67
CA LEU A 283 0.75 9.57 3.22
C LEU A 283 1.44 8.28 2.83
N GLY A 284 1.23 7.21 3.58
CA GLY A 284 1.91 5.93 3.45
C GLY A 284 2.83 5.65 4.64
N GLY A 285 3.94 4.97 4.37
CA GLY A 285 4.96 4.67 5.38
C GLY A 285 6.18 5.61 5.30
N PRO A 286 7.10 5.58 6.27
CA PRO A 286 8.26 6.47 6.28
C PRO A 286 9.21 6.31 5.09
N PHE A 287 9.29 5.14 4.46
CA PHE A 287 10.24 4.90 3.37
C PHE A 287 9.66 5.21 1.99
N THR A 288 8.38 4.89 1.78
CA THR A 288 7.73 4.98 0.46
C THR A 288 6.61 6.02 0.39
N GLY A 289 6.27 6.64 1.53
CA GLY A 289 5.23 7.63 1.64
C GLY A 289 5.57 8.94 0.94
N LYS A 290 4.53 9.73 0.68
CA LYS A 290 4.62 11.02 0.00
C LYS A 290 4.10 12.13 0.89
N HIS A 291 4.54 13.35 0.61
CA HIS A 291 3.93 14.52 1.22
C HIS A 291 2.41 14.54 0.97
N GLY A 292 1.66 14.97 1.97
CA GLY A 292 0.23 15.19 1.88
C GLY A 292 -0.22 16.38 2.68
N GLU A 293 -1.49 16.73 2.47
CA GLU A 293 -2.17 17.84 3.13
C GLU A 293 -3.31 17.31 3.99
N GLU A 294 -3.83 18.15 4.89
CA GLU A 294 -4.99 17.81 5.73
C GLU A 294 -6.21 17.34 4.93
N THR A 295 -6.41 17.95 3.77
CA THR A 295 -7.50 17.72 2.82
C THR A 295 -7.28 16.48 1.94
N SER A 296 -6.07 15.91 1.94
CA SER A 296 -5.75 14.78 1.08
C SER A 296 -6.71 13.61 1.35
N PRO A 297 -7.31 13.01 0.31
CA PRO A 297 -8.30 11.96 0.49
C PRO A 297 -7.62 10.62 0.81
N ILE A 298 -8.29 9.84 1.65
CA ILE A 298 -7.92 8.44 1.89
C ILE A 298 -8.24 7.62 0.64
N VAL A 299 -7.27 6.86 0.14
CA VAL A 299 -7.40 6.03 -1.07
C VAL A 299 -7.15 4.55 -0.79
N LYS A 300 -7.52 3.66 -1.72
CA LYS A 300 -7.37 2.19 -1.61
C LYS A 300 -5.95 1.71 -1.25
N THR A 301 -4.93 2.49 -1.56
CA THR A 301 -3.51 2.15 -1.33
C THR A 301 -2.90 2.88 -0.12
N LEU A 302 -3.68 3.67 0.62
CA LEU A 302 -3.17 4.46 1.74
C LEU A 302 -3.11 3.61 3.03
N GLY A 303 -1.95 3.01 3.31
CA GLY A 303 -1.74 2.21 4.52
C GLY A 303 -1.50 3.03 5.80
N GLY A 304 -1.16 4.32 5.68
CA GLY A 304 -0.81 5.11 6.86
C GLY A 304 -0.89 6.62 6.68
N ILE A 305 -1.05 7.31 7.81
CA ILE A 305 -1.01 8.77 7.95
C ILE A 305 0.02 9.06 9.05
N ILE A 306 1.18 9.57 8.67
CA ILE A 306 2.27 9.82 9.61
C ILE A 306 2.50 11.32 9.71
N VAL A 307 2.41 11.87 10.92
CA VAL A 307 2.78 13.26 11.16
C VAL A 307 4.23 13.28 11.62
N ALA A 308 5.11 13.86 10.81
CA ALA A 308 6.54 13.91 11.10
C ALA A 308 6.88 14.97 12.15
N MET A 309 8.11 14.92 12.67
CA MET A 309 8.70 16.06 13.37
C MET A 309 9.04 17.17 12.36
N PRO A 310 9.15 18.44 12.78
CA PRO A 310 9.68 19.50 11.92
C PRO A 310 11.01 19.10 11.30
N PHE A 311 11.24 19.48 10.05
CA PHE A 311 12.51 19.22 9.40
C PHE A 311 13.66 19.90 10.18
N PRO A 312 14.79 19.19 10.37
CA PRO A 312 15.98 19.84 10.88
C PRO A 312 16.45 20.90 9.88
N GLN A 313 16.99 22.01 10.37
CA GLN A 313 17.60 23.02 9.52
C GLN A 313 19.01 22.57 9.14
N GLU A 314 19.31 22.51 7.84
CA GLU A 314 20.61 22.09 7.33
C GLU A 314 21.19 23.17 6.40
N LYS A 315 22.32 23.75 6.82
CA LYS A 315 22.99 24.83 6.09
C LYS A 315 24.13 24.32 5.21
N ARG A 316 24.58 23.09 5.43
CA ARG A 316 25.66 22.47 4.65
C ARG A 316 25.13 22.02 3.29
N LYS A 317 26.04 21.89 2.34
CA LYS A 317 25.74 21.36 1.00
C LYS A 317 25.43 19.87 1.06
N VAL A 318 24.27 19.48 0.54
CA VAL A 318 23.77 18.09 0.56
C VAL A 318 24.07 17.40 -0.77
N GLY A 319 24.63 16.20 -0.68
CA GLY A 319 24.65 15.21 -1.76
C GLY A 319 23.49 14.24 -1.60
N ILE A 320 22.80 13.91 -2.69
CA ILE A 320 21.69 12.94 -2.69
C ILE A 320 22.20 11.56 -3.12
N LEU A 321 21.83 10.53 -2.36
CA LEU A 321 22.02 9.12 -2.73
C LEU A 321 20.66 8.42 -2.83
N ALA A 322 20.12 8.32 -4.04
CA ALA A 322 18.82 7.71 -4.29
C ALA A 322 18.89 6.17 -4.22
N CYS A 323 17.82 5.56 -3.70
CA CYS A 323 17.66 4.10 -3.66
C CYS A 323 16.24 3.72 -4.12
N GLU A 324 16.09 2.64 -4.90
CA GLU A 324 14.76 2.15 -5.28
C GLU A 324 13.99 1.61 -4.06
N CYS A 325 14.68 0.95 -3.14
CA CYS A 325 14.02 0.34 -1.99
C CYS A 325 13.47 1.39 -1.01
N GLY A 326 13.91 2.64 -1.04
CA GLY A 326 13.43 3.71 -0.16
C GLY A 326 13.15 4.99 -0.94
N ALA A 327 13.59 6.13 -0.40
CA ALA A 327 13.33 7.40 -1.07
C ALA A 327 14.17 7.55 -2.36
N GLN A 328 13.46 7.86 -3.45
CA GLN A 328 14.09 8.24 -4.71
C GLN A 328 14.43 9.74 -4.72
N GLU A 329 15.15 10.16 -5.76
CA GLU A 329 15.71 11.49 -5.90
C GLU A 329 14.68 12.62 -5.67
N GLU A 330 13.51 12.54 -6.30
CA GLU A 330 12.42 13.52 -6.17
C GLU A 330 12.06 13.75 -4.68
N ARG A 331 11.82 12.66 -3.95
CA ARG A 331 11.48 12.72 -2.54
C ARG A 331 12.63 13.26 -1.68
N LEU A 332 13.87 12.89 -1.99
CA LEU A 332 15.04 13.38 -1.27
C LEU A 332 15.26 14.88 -1.52
N ARG A 333 14.93 15.39 -2.72
CA ARG A 333 14.95 16.82 -3.03
C ARG A 333 13.88 17.59 -2.25
N GLU A 334 12.68 17.05 -2.14
CA GLU A 334 11.62 17.63 -1.29
C GLU A 334 12.09 17.74 0.17
N ILE A 335 12.65 16.66 0.71
CA ILE A 335 13.17 16.65 2.10
C ILE A 335 14.29 17.68 2.26
N ALA A 336 15.25 17.73 1.33
CA ALA A 336 16.33 18.71 1.36
C ALA A 336 15.80 20.15 1.31
N ALA A 337 14.80 20.42 0.48
CA ALA A 337 14.13 21.72 0.43
C ALA A 337 13.43 22.05 1.76
N GLY A 338 12.73 21.09 2.36
CA GLY A 338 12.11 21.24 3.68
C GLY A 338 13.11 21.51 4.80
N MET A 339 14.33 20.98 4.68
CA MET A 339 15.45 21.26 5.59
C MET A 339 16.15 22.62 5.33
N GLY A 340 15.81 23.31 4.24
CA GLY A 340 16.49 24.53 3.79
C GLY A 340 17.89 24.27 3.20
N ALA A 341 18.18 23.03 2.79
CA ALA A 341 19.50 22.62 2.35
C ALA A 341 19.71 22.83 0.85
N GLN A 342 20.94 23.20 0.48
CA GLN A 342 21.35 23.27 -0.93
C GLN A 342 21.82 21.90 -1.41
N VAL A 343 21.10 21.32 -2.38
CA VAL A 343 21.55 20.10 -3.08
C VAL A 343 22.62 20.47 -4.10
N VAL A 344 23.80 19.84 -4.03
CA VAL A 344 24.94 20.14 -4.93
C VAL A 344 25.33 18.99 -5.85
N ALA A 345 24.98 17.77 -5.48
CA ALA A 345 25.31 16.58 -6.25
C ALA A 345 24.28 15.48 -6.00
N GLU A 346 24.15 14.57 -6.96
CA GLU A 346 23.27 13.41 -6.83
C GLU A 346 23.92 12.17 -7.41
N ARG A 347 23.62 11.03 -6.81
CA ARG A 347 23.97 9.71 -7.31
C ARG A 347 22.84 8.73 -7.04
N LYS A 348 22.80 7.69 -7.86
CA LYS A 348 21.95 6.52 -7.64
C LYS A 348 22.79 5.42 -6.99
N CYS A 349 22.14 4.56 -6.22
CA CYS A 349 22.79 3.37 -5.69
C CYS A 349 23.43 2.55 -6.83
N LYS A 350 24.65 2.03 -6.62
CA LYS A 350 25.39 1.22 -7.61
C LYS A 350 24.64 0.02 -8.18
N ARG A 351 23.65 -0.49 -7.45
CA ARG A 351 22.80 -1.62 -7.87
C ARG A 351 21.52 -1.18 -8.58
N MET A 352 21.32 0.12 -8.78
CA MET A 352 20.17 0.59 -9.54
C MET A 352 20.50 0.52 -11.03
N VAL A 353 19.60 -0.13 -11.77
CA VAL A 353 19.61 -0.18 -13.23
C VAL A 353 18.30 0.38 -13.76
N GLU A 354 18.36 0.95 -14.96
CA GLU A 354 17.18 1.48 -15.61
C GLU A 354 16.47 0.37 -16.40
N VAL A 355 15.19 0.18 -16.12
CA VAL A 355 14.32 -0.78 -16.81
C VAL A 355 13.03 -0.06 -17.17
N ASN A 356 12.73 0.04 -18.47
CA ASN A 356 11.53 0.69 -19.00
C ASN A 356 11.31 2.12 -18.47
N GLY A 357 12.39 2.93 -18.44
CA GLY A 357 12.33 4.32 -17.95
C GLY A 357 12.17 4.47 -16.44
N ARG A 358 12.35 3.39 -15.67
CA ARG A 358 12.31 3.40 -14.20
C ARG A 358 13.56 2.76 -13.63
N TRP A 359 14.12 3.38 -12.60
CA TRP A 359 15.22 2.79 -11.86
C TRP A 359 14.75 1.69 -10.93
N ARG A 360 15.44 0.56 -10.97
CA ARG A 360 15.15 -0.66 -10.21
C ARG A 360 16.41 -1.17 -9.54
N CYS A 361 16.33 -1.64 -8.30
CA CYS A 361 17.44 -2.32 -7.64
C CYS A 361 17.60 -3.71 -8.25
N GLU A 362 18.81 -4.11 -8.63
CA GLU A 362 19.07 -5.45 -9.16
C GLU A 362 18.86 -6.54 -8.12
N LYS A 363 19.11 -6.26 -6.83
CA LYS A 363 19.00 -7.25 -5.75
C LYS A 363 18.54 -6.60 -4.45
N PRO A 364 17.22 -6.35 -4.30
CA PRO A 364 16.65 -5.74 -3.10
C PRO A 364 17.01 -6.52 -1.82
N GLY A 365 17.22 -5.79 -0.72
CA GLY A 365 17.63 -6.32 0.58
C GLY A 365 19.12 -6.63 0.73
N VAL A 366 19.88 -6.75 -0.35
CA VAL A 366 21.33 -6.97 -0.28
C VAL A 366 22.03 -5.68 -0.75
N CYS A 367 22.42 -4.83 0.20
CA CYS A 367 22.98 -3.51 -0.11
C CYS A 367 24.46 -3.60 -0.53
N PRO A 368 24.90 -2.84 -1.56
CA PRO A 368 26.31 -2.74 -1.91
C PRO A 368 27.01 -1.67 -1.05
N GLY A 369 28.32 -1.79 -0.87
CA GLY A 369 29.12 -0.72 -0.28
C GLY A 369 29.12 0.55 -1.16
N GLN A 370 28.80 1.70 -0.55
CA GLN A 370 28.65 2.99 -1.24
C GLN A 370 29.86 3.93 -1.09
N ALA A 371 30.98 3.47 -0.53
CA ALA A 371 32.13 4.32 -0.22
C ALA A 371 32.60 5.18 -1.41
N SER A 372 32.77 4.58 -2.60
CA SER A 372 33.16 5.34 -3.80
C SER A 372 32.11 6.39 -4.21
N THR A 373 30.82 6.03 -4.17
CA THR A 373 29.71 6.94 -4.48
C THR A 373 29.69 8.14 -3.54
N VAL A 374 29.92 7.91 -2.25
CA VAL A 374 30.03 8.98 -1.23
C VAL A 374 31.25 9.86 -1.48
N LEU A 375 32.40 9.28 -1.83
CA LEU A 375 33.61 10.04 -2.15
C LEU A 375 33.42 10.91 -3.41
N ASP A 376 32.68 10.42 -4.41
CA ASP A 376 32.36 11.19 -5.62
C ASP A 376 31.43 12.37 -5.29
N LEU A 377 30.37 12.15 -4.50
CA LEU A 377 29.49 13.22 -4.02
C LEU A 377 30.27 14.29 -3.25
N LYS A 378 31.21 13.88 -2.39
CA LYS A 378 32.09 14.80 -1.65
C LYS A 378 33.04 15.59 -2.57
N ARG A 379 33.58 14.95 -3.62
CA ARG A 379 34.40 15.65 -4.63
C ARG A 379 33.62 16.72 -5.39
N GLU A 380 32.31 16.53 -5.55
CA GLU A 380 31.40 17.53 -6.13
C GLU A 380 30.89 18.58 -5.11
N GLY A 381 31.46 18.59 -3.91
CA GLY A 381 31.21 19.63 -2.90
C GLY A 381 30.11 19.30 -1.90
N ALA A 382 29.60 18.07 -1.86
CA ALA A 382 28.70 17.64 -0.80
C ALA A 382 29.46 17.54 0.54
N GLU A 383 28.92 18.17 1.57
CA GLU A 383 29.43 18.12 2.94
C GLU A 383 28.72 17.05 3.77
N VAL A 384 27.45 16.80 3.44
CA VAL A 384 26.59 15.77 4.03
C VAL A 384 25.83 15.01 2.97
N ILE A 385 25.41 13.79 3.29
CA ILE A 385 24.67 12.93 2.36
C ILE A 385 23.27 12.69 2.91
N LEU A 386 22.27 12.94 2.07
CA LEU A 386 20.89 12.52 2.29
C LEU A 386 20.66 11.26 1.44
N THR A 387 20.33 10.15 2.10
CA THR A 387 20.23 8.83 1.45
C THR A 387 18.83 8.25 1.56
N GLY A 388 18.36 7.61 0.49
CA GLY A 388 17.06 6.94 0.46
C GLY A 388 17.04 5.62 1.20
N THR A 389 18.17 4.88 1.20
CA THR A 389 18.50 3.75 2.08
C THR A 389 19.69 2.95 1.51
N CYS A 390 20.68 2.61 2.34
CA CYS A 390 21.63 1.50 2.15
C CYS A 390 22.08 1.04 3.55
N GLY A 391 21.59 -0.11 4.05
CA GLY A 391 21.98 -0.59 5.39
C GLY A 391 23.50 -0.66 5.56
N ASP A 392 24.04 0.12 6.49
CA ASP A 392 24.10 -0.19 7.93
C ASP A 392 23.48 0.94 8.75
#